data_AF-A0A1B7MF89-F1
#
_entry.id   AF-A0A1B7MF89-F1
#
_cell.length_a   1.000
_cell.length_b   1.000
_cell.length_c   1.000
_cell.angle_alpha   90.00
_cell.angle_beta   90.00
_cell.angle_gamma   90.00
#
_symmetry.space_group_name_H-M   'P 1'
#
loop_
_entity.id
_entity.type
_entity.pdbx_description
1 polymer ?
#
loop_
_entity_poly.entity_id
_entity_poly.type
_entity_poly.pdbx_seq_one_letter_code
_entity_poly.pdbx_strand_id
1 'polypeptide(L)'
;MLSLISPVLSFSFILGLAVCAIADPTVSSWKLHEKRSHIPAGWIRARKHHPSASIPLRIALTQSNIQDIEAFLYDVSHPDSHNYGHHWSPARIAAKFAPSAESIQTVRSWLTESGVEPRRVKLSPTKAWLEVTSTVEEAENLLNAEYHVYDHESGTKHIACDSYHLPEHVIPHVDFVTPTIHFDAKLRKRRQSIRDPISQPGKSGPKTTGKVQDIFHQLGNCDEQITPICLRALYGLWYEPIA
;
A
#
# COMPACT_ATOMS: atom_id res chain seq x y z
N MET A 1 77.01 59.50 -23.91
CA MET A 1 75.62 59.84 -23.50
C MET A 1 74.74 59.60 -24.71
N LEU A 2 73.72 58.75 -24.76
CA LEU A 2 72.86 58.17 -23.75
C LEU A 2 72.43 56.75 -24.19
N SER A 3 72.14 55.92 -23.19
CA SER A 3 71.53 54.59 -23.25
C SER A 3 70.08 54.65 -23.75
N LEU A 4 69.63 53.66 -24.52
CA LEU A 4 68.21 53.41 -24.80
C LEU A 4 67.89 51.93 -24.55
N ILE A 5 66.98 51.73 -23.59
CA ILE A 5 66.55 50.47 -22.98
C ILE A 5 65.35 49.93 -23.76
N SER A 6 65.31 48.60 -23.90
CA SER A 6 64.24 47.79 -24.51
C SER A 6 62.92 47.85 -23.70
N PRO A 7 61.78 47.40 -24.27
CA PRO A 7 61.12 46.28 -23.59
C PRO A 7 60.63 45.19 -24.53
N VAL A 8 60.88 43.95 -24.08
CA VAL A 8 60.43 42.69 -24.67
C VAL A 8 58.97 42.46 -24.24
N LEU A 9 58.06 42.28 -25.21
CA LEU A 9 56.67 41.89 -24.97
C LEU A 9 56.60 40.37 -24.73
N SER A 10 56.37 39.98 -23.47
CA SER A 10 56.07 38.60 -23.08
C SER A 10 54.59 38.29 -23.35
N PHE A 11 54.33 37.37 -24.29
CA PHE A 11 53.03 36.75 -24.50
C PHE A 11 52.90 35.51 -23.60
N SER A 12 52.14 35.60 -22.52
CA SER A 12 51.81 34.45 -21.66
C SER A 12 50.60 33.70 -22.23
N PHE A 13 50.84 32.48 -22.72
CA PHE A 13 49.82 31.54 -23.18
C PHE A 13 49.23 30.83 -21.95
N ILE A 14 47.99 31.15 -21.54
CA ILE A 14 47.31 30.47 -20.44
C ILE A 14 46.56 29.26 -21.02
N LEU A 15 47.10 28.07 -20.79
CA LEU A 15 46.47 26.79 -21.13
C LEU A 15 45.40 26.47 -20.06
N GLY A 16 44.13 26.68 -20.39
CA GLY A 16 43.01 26.35 -19.51
C GLY A 16 42.77 24.84 -19.43
N LEU A 17 43.10 24.23 -18.29
CA LEU A 17 42.70 22.86 -17.93
C LEU A 17 41.21 22.85 -17.58
N ALA A 18 40.36 22.41 -18.52
CA ALA A 18 38.97 22.10 -18.24
C ALA A 18 38.90 20.78 -17.44
N VAL A 19 38.69 20.90 -16.13
CA VAL A 19 38.39 19.76 -15.26
C VAL A 19 36.93 19.35 -15.52
N CYS A 20 36.72 18.29 -16.29
CA CYS A 20 35.43 17.61 -16.33
C CYS A 20 35.24 16.89 -14.99
N ALA A 21 34.47 17.47 -14.08
CA ALA A 21 33.99 16.77 -12.91
C ALA A 21 33.03 15.67 -13.37
N ILE A 22 33.51 14.42 -13.35
CA ILE A 22 32.65 13.25 -13.49
C ILE A 22 31.91 13.16 -12.15
N ALA A 23 30.66 13.61 -12.11
CA ALA A 23 29.80 13.36 -10.97
C ALA A 23 29.54 11.84 -10.95
N ASP A 24 30.19 11.12 -10.03
CA ASP A 24 29.81 9.74 -9.73
C ASP A 24 28.33 9.74 -9.36
N PRO A 25 27.49 8.85 -9.91
CA PRO A 25 26.13 8.69 -9.43
C PRO A 25 26.24 8.34 -7.95
N THR A 26 25.79 9.26 -7.09
CA THR A 26 25.81 9.06 -5.64
C THR A 26 24.95 7.84 -5.35
N VAL A 27 25.61 6.69 -5.13
CA VAL A 27 24.95 5.48 -4.66
C VAL A 27 24.42 5.81 -3.27
N SER A 28 23.15 6.21 -3.20
CA SER A 28 22.53 6.55 -1.93
C SER A 28 22.52 5.32 -1.03
N SER A 29 22.84 5.52 0.24
CA SER A 29 22.87 4.43 1.21
C SER A 29 21.51 3.74 1.32
N TRP A 30 21.51 2.42 1.54
CA TRP A 30 20.28 1.69 1.84
C TRP A 30 19.91 1.87 3.31
N LYS A 31 18.64 2.16 3.57
CA LYS A 31 18.11 2.29 4.93
C LYS A 31 16.88 1.40 5.12
N LEU A 32 16.73 0.90 6.34
CA LEU A 32 15.59 0.06 6.70
C LEU A 32 14.31 0.89 6.54
N HIS A 33 13.39 0.41 5.71
CA HIS A 33 12.09 1.07 5.50
C HIS A 33 11.04 0.47 6.44
N GLU A 34 10.88 -0.85 6.40
CA GLU A 34 9.96 -1.55 7.28
C GLU A 34 10.52 -2.90 7.74
N LYS A 35 10.17 -3.28 8.97
CA LYS A 35 10.50 -4.58 9.56
C LYS A 35 9.32 -5.09 10.39
N ARG A 36 8.97 -6.35 10.17
CA ARG A 36 8.02 -7.06 11.01
C ARG A 36 8.68 -7.47 12.33
N SER A 37 7.96 -7.32 13.42
CA SER A 37 8.41 -7.79 14.74
C SER A 37 8.21 -9.29 14.93
N HIS A 38 7.07 -9.85 14.52
CA HIS A 38 6.71 -11.26 14.70
C HIS A 38 5.83 -11.79 13.58
N ILE A 39 5.89 -13.09 13.29
CA ILE A 39 4.97 -13.75 12.35
C ILE A 39 3.56 -13.79 12.97
N PRO A 40 2.49 -13.38 12.25
CA PRO A 40 1.14 -13.43 12.79
C PRO A 40 0.70 -14.85 13.16
N ALA A 41 -0.18 -14.96 14.17
CA ALA A 41 -0.69 -16.25 14.62
C ALA A 41 -1.33 -17.05 13.48
N GLY A 42 -1.10 -18.37 13.49
CA GLY A 42 -1.59 -19.28 12.46
C GLY A 42 -0.71 -19.39 11.22
N TRP A 43 0.28 -18.51 11.04
CA TRP A 43 1.26 -18.57 9.95
C TRP A 43 2.59 -19.17 10.39
N ILE A 44 3.21 -19.93 9.51
CA ILE A 44 4.58 -20.43 9.66
C ILE A 44 5.38 -20.15 8.40
N ARG A 45 6.67 -19.85 8.54
CA ARG A 45 7.59 -19.76 7.39
C ARG A 45 7.84 -21.17 6.87
N ALA A 46 7.44 -21.44 5.63
CA ALA A 46 7.58 -22.77 5.04
C ALA A 46 8.91 -22.93 4.32
N ARG A 47 9.26 -22.01 3.41
CA ARG A 47 10.49 -22.07 2.61
C ARG A 47 10.85 -20.71 2.02
N LYS A 48 12.10 -20.56 1.58
CA LYS A 48 12.50 -19.46 0.68
C LYS A 48 11.71 -19.54 -0.62
N HIS A 49 11.31 -18.40 -1.17
CA HIS A 49 10.59 -18.39 -2.43
C HIS A 49 11.54 -18.65 -3.61
N HIS A 50 11.01 -19.12 -4.74
CA HIS A 50 11.84 -19.51 -5.88
C HIS A 50 12.31 -18.26 -6.61
N PRO A 51 13.61 -18.09 -6.92
CA PRO A 51 14.15 -16.85 -7.48
C PRO A 51 13.44 -16.38 -8.76
N SER A 52 13.07 -17.32 -9.63
CA SER A 52 12.37 -17.01 -10.89
C SER A 52 10.84 -16.91 -10.79
N ALA A 53 10.25 -17.12 -9.60
CA ALA A 53 8.81 -16.97 -9.44
C ALA A 53 8.40 -15.51 -9.68
N SER A 54 7.27 -15.30 -10.34
CA SER A 54 6.75 -13.96 -10.58
C SER A 54 5.97 -13.43 -9.38
N ILE A 55 6.22 -12.17 -9.02
CA ILE A 55 5.45 -11.44 -8.01
C ILE A 55 4.98 -10.08 -8.56
N PRO A 56 3.72 -9.68 -8.28
CA PRO A 56 3.21 -8.36 -8.67
C PRO A 56 3.62 -7.33 -7.62
N LEU A 57 4.76 -6.67 -7.83
CA LEU A 57 5.26 -5.63 -6.94
C LEU A 57 4.48 -4.32 -7.15
N ARG A 58 3.99 -3.75 -6.04
CA ARG A 58 3.27 -2.48 -6.03
C ARG A 58 3.93 -1.57 -4.99
N ILE A 59 4.43 -0.43 -5.46
CA ILE A 59 5.08 0.59 -4.64
C ILE A 59 4.05 1.69 -4.39
N ALA A 60 3.62 1.83 -3.13
CA ALA A 60 2.72 2.90 -2.70
C ALA A 60 3.52 4.19 -2.60
N LEU A 61 3.14 5.19 -3.39
CA LEU A 61 3.78 6.50 -3.39
C LEU A 61 3.18 7.39 -2.30
N THR A 62 4.03 8.17 -1.63
CA THR A 62 3.60 9.09 -0.58
C THR A 62 2.58 10.11 -1.08
N GLN A 63 1.44 10.15 -0.41
CA GLN A 63 0.31 10.99 -0.78
C GLN A 63 0.51 12.45 -0.35
N SER A 64 0.06 13.39 -1.18
CA SER A 64 0.04 14.82 -0.79
C SER A 64 -1.16 15.14 0.09
N ASN A 65 -1.06 16.20 0.89
CA ASN A 65 -2.16 16.76 1.68
C ASN A 65 -2.74 15.81 2.75
N ILE A 66 -1.98 14.78 3.15
CA ILE A 66 -2.44 13.82 4.15
C ILE A 66 -2.62 14.48 5.53
N GLN A 67 -1.84 15.51 5.84
CA GLN A 67 -1.96 16.29 7.07
C GLN A 67 -3.31 17.02 7.19
N ASP A 68 -3.97 17.30 6.07
CA ASP A 68 -5.24 18.02 6.03
C ASP A 68 -6.45 17.06 5.91
N ILE A 69 -6.21 15.74 5.90
CA ILE A 69 -7.28 14.74 5.65
C ILE A 69 -8.39 14.82 6.68
N GLU A 70 -8.06 15.09 7.95
CA GLU A 70 -9.02 15.24 9.04
C GLU A 70 -9.93 16.45 8.79
N ALA A 71 -9.35 17.60 8.45
CA ALA A 71 -10.12 18.80 8.14
C ALA A 71 -11.07 18.58 6.95
N PHE A 72 -10.59 17.94 5.87
CA PHE A 72 -11.44 17.61 4.72
C PHE A 72 -12.55 16.62 5.06
N LEU A 73 -12.26 15.64 5.93
CA LEU A 73 -13.26 14.68 6.38
C LEU A 73 -14.34 15.36 7.21
N TYR A 74 -13.97 16.21 8.18
CA TYR A 74 -14.94 16.95 9.00
C TYR A 74 -15.76 17.94 8.19
N ASP A 75 -15.17 18.62 7.21
CA ASP A 75 -15.88 19.54 6.32
C ASP A 75 -17.08 18.86 5.65
N VAL A 76 -16.97 17.60 5.21
CA VAL A 76 -18.07 16.90 4.52
C VAL A 76 -18.92 16.01 5.44
N SER A 77 -18.52 15.79 6.69
CA SER A 77 -19.16 14.81 7.59
C SER A 77 -19.64 15.37 8.93
N HIS A 78 -19.21 16.57 9.33
CA HIS A 78 -19.71 17.19 10.55
C HIS A 78 -21.08 17.84 10.28
N PRO A 79 -22.13 17.58 11.08
CA PRO A 79 -23.49 18.10 10.84
C PRO A 79 -23.57 19.63 10.85
N ASP A 80 -22.69 20.30 11.61
CA ASP A 80 -22.62 21.76 11.66
C ASP A 80 -21.86 22.38 10.47
N SER A 81 -21.24 21.56 9.62
CA SER A 81 -20.55 22.06 8.43
C SER A 81 -21.54 22.42 7.34
N HIS A 82 -21.31 23.55 6.67
CA HIS A 82 -22.05 23.93 5.46
C HIS A 82 -21.89 22.91 4.32
N ASN A 83 -20.82 22.11 4.33
CA ASN A 83 -20.57 21.06 3.32
C ASN A 83 -21.03 19.66 3.77
N TYR A 84 -21.78 19.55 4.88
CA TYR A 84 -22.26 18.27 5.37
C TYR A 84 -23.03 17.48 4.29
N GLY A 85 -22.64 16.22 4.10
CA GLY A 85 -23.24 15.32 3.09
C GLY A 85 -22.75 15.57 1.66
N HIS A 86 -21.98 16.63 1.39
CA HIS A 86 -21.38 16.92 0.09
C HIS A 86 -20.02 16.20 -0.09
N HIS A 87 -20.07 14.86 -0.06
CA HIS A 87 -18.88 14.03 -0.24
C HIS A 87 -18.23 14.22 -1.63
N TRP A 88 -16.91 14.06 -1.67
CA TRP A 88 -16.13 14.26 -2.89
C TRP A 88 -16.26 13.10 -3.86
N SER A 89 -16.16 13.41 -5.16
CA SER A 89 -16.06 12.37 -6.19
C SER A 89 -14.72 11.64 -6.10
N PRO A 90 -14.64 10.36 -6.56
CA PRO A 90 -13.39 9.63 -6.61
C PRO A 90 -12.27 10.36 -7.36
N ALA A 91 -12.61 11.09 -8.43
CA ALA A 91 -11.65 11.88 -9.20
C ALA A 91 -11.09 13.05 -8.40
N ARG A 92 -11.93 13.75 -7.62
CA ARG A 92 -11.48 14.85 -6.75
C ARG A 92 -10.54 14.33 -5.65
N ILE A 93 -10.86 13.19 -5.05
CA ILE A 93 -10.00 12.53 -4.05
C ILE A 93 -8.65 12.18 -4.67
N ALA A 94 -8.66 11.49 -5.82
CA ALA A 94 -7.44 11.09 -6.51
C ALA A 94 -6.56 12.31 -6.87
N ALA A 95 -7.16 13.41 -7.33
CA ALA A 95 -6.43 14.62 -7.64
C ALA A 95 -5.87 15.32 -6.38
N LYS A 96 -6.65 15.39 -5.30
CA LYS A 96 -6.27 16.08 -4.07
C LYS A 96 -5.14 15.37 -3.33
N PHE A 97 -5.14 14.04 -3.32
CA PHE A 97 -4.14 13.24 -2.60
C PHE A 97 -3.09 12.59 -3.53
N ALA A 98 -3.02 13.02 -4.79
CA ALA A 98 -2.00 12.54 -5.72
C ALA A 98 -0.59 12.82 -5.16
N PRO A 99 0.36 11.89 -5.29
CA PRO A 99 1.77 12.16 -5.03
C PRO A 99 2.29 13.32 -5.87
N SER A 100 3.34 14.00 -5.39
CA SER A 100 4.00 15.04 -6.17
C SER A 100 4.65 14.46 -7.43
N ALA A 101 4.83 15.30 -8.46
CA ALA A 101 5.54 14.90 -9.67
C ALA A 101 6.99 14.47 -9.37
N GLU A 102 7.61 15.12 -8.39
CA GLU A 102 8.92 14.75 -7.85
C GLU A 102 8.91 13.34 -7.27
N SER A 103 7.99 12.99 -6.36
CA SER A 103 7.90 11.64 -5.80
C SER A 103 7.73 10.57 -6.88
N ILE A 104 6.86 10.81 -7.86
CA ILE A 104 6.65 9.87 -8.98
C ILE A 104 7.96 9.69 -9.77
N GLN A 105 8.67 10.79 -10.06
CA GLN A 105 9.88 10.74 -10.86
C GLN A 105 11.04 10.09 -10.10
N THR A 106 11.24 10.42 -8.83
CA THR A 106 12.29 9.83 -7.98
C THR A 106 12.16 8.31 -7.93
N VAL A 107 10.96 7.79 -7.66
CA VAL A 107 10.74 6.35 -7.58
C VAL A 107 10.88 5.68 -8.96
N ARG A 108 10.43 6.32 -10.04
CA ARG A 108 10.64 5.81 -11.41
C ARG A 108 12.11 5.75 -11.81
N SER A 109 12.89 6.78 -11.50
CA SER A 109 14.32 6.83 -11.79
C SER A 109 15.03 5.72 -11.02
N TRP A 110 14.77 5.57 -9.73
CA TRP A 110 15.32 4.49 -8.91
C TRP A 110 15.02 3.09 -9.49
N LEU A 111 13.77 2.82 -9.88
CA LEU A 111 13.41 1.54 -10.51
C LEU A 111 14.21 1.30 -11.79
N THR A 112 14.36 2.34 -12.62
CA THR A 112 15.10 2.25 -13.89
C THR A 112 16.60 2.02 -13.68
N GLU A 113 17.20 2.78 -12.76
CA GLU A 113 18.62 2.65 -12.37
C GLU A 113 18.92 1.29 -11.75
N SER A 114 17.93 0.69 -11.08
CA SER A 114 18.02 -0.67 -10.54
C SER A 114 17.78 -1.77 -11.58
N GLY A 115 17.63 -1.42 -12.86
CA GLY A 115 17.51 -2.37 -13.98
C GLY A 115 16.08 -2.72 -14.41
N VAL A 116 15.06 -2.07 -13.84
CA VAL A 116 13.67 -2.27 -14.27
C VAL A 116 13.43 -1.52 -15.58
N GLU A 117 13.03 -2.23 -16.63
CA GLU A 117 12.73 -1.59 -17.91
C GLU A 117 11.57 -0.57 -17.75
N PRO A 118 11.71 0.68 -18.21
CA PRO A 118 10.70 1.73 -18.02
C PRO A 118 9.29 1.34 -18.50
N ARG A 119 9.20 0.55 -19.58
CA ARG A 119 7.93 0.06 -20.13
C ARG A 119 7.17 -0.90 -19.21
N ARG A 120 7.85 -1.55 -18.26
CA ARG A 120 7.23 -2.45 -17.27
C ARG A 120 6.64 -1.69 -16.08
N VAL A 121 7.04 -0.44 -15.86
CA VAL A 121 6.60 0.38 -14.74
C VAL A 121 5.30 1.10 -15.09
N LYS A 122 4.19 0.68 -14.48
CA LYS A 122 2.87 1.27 -14.72
C LYS A 122 2.46 2.16 -13.56
N LEU A 123 1.99 3.37 -13.86
CA LEU A 123 1.37 4.25 -12.86
C LEU A 123 -0.12 3.92 -12.80
N SER A 124 -0.67 3.73 -11.60
CA SER A 124 -2.10 3.46 -11.43
C SER A 124 -2.96 4.67 -11.86
N PRO A 125 -4.26 4.47 -12.19
CA PRO A 125 -5.16 5.57 -12.51
C PRO A 125 -5.27 6.64 -11.42
N THR A 126 -5.18 6.22 -10.15
CA THR A 126 -5.18 7.12 -8.98
C THR A 126 -3.83 7.81 -8.76
N LYS A 127 -2.80 7.46 -9.55
CA LYS A 127 -1.40 7.90 -9.42
C LYS A 127 -0.73 7.55 -8.09
N ALA A 128 -1.39 6.78 -7.23
CA ALA A 128 -0.89 6.40 -5.91
C ALA A 128 0.09 5.21 -5.95
N TRP A 129 0.17 4.49 -7.08
CA TRP A 129 0.97 3.27 -7.17
C TRP A 129 1.84 3.24 -8.42
N LEU A 130 3.09 2.80 -8.26
CA LEU A 130 3.87 2.23 -9.35
C LEU A 130 3.81 0.71 -9.27
N GLU A 131 3.43 0.08 -10.37
CA GLU A 131 3.20 -1.36 -10.45
C GLU A 131 4.19 -1.99 -11.44
N VAL A 132 4.87 -3.05 -10.98
CA VAL A 132 5.87 -3.79 -11.74
C VAL A 132 5.65 -5.28 -11.52
N THR A 133 5.61 -6.06 -12.59
CA THR A 133 5.75 -7.52 -12.47
C THR A 133 7.24 -7.85 -12.49
N SER A 134 7.73 -8.42 -11.40
CA SER A 134 9.13 -8.78 -11.22
C SER A 134 9.28 -10.28 -10.92
N THR A 135 10.50 -10.79 -11.02
CA THR A 135 10.85 -12.05 -10.37
C THR A 135 11.09 -11.82 -8.88
N VAL A 136 11.15 -12.90 -8.08
CA VAL A 136 11.56 -12.82 -6.68
C VAL A 136 12.98 -12.28 -6.57
N GLU A 137 13.91 -12.77 -7.40
CA GLU A 137 15.30 -12.31 -7.41
C GLU A 137 15.41 -10.80 -7.70
N GLU A 138 14.69 -10.32 -8.71
CA GLU A 138 14.64 -8.89 -9.03
C GLU A 138 14.08 -8.07 -7.86
N ALA A 139 13.03 -8.56 -7.19
CA ALA A 139 12.46 -7.88 -6.02
C ALA A 139 13.36 -7.92 -4.78
N GLU A 140 14.06 -9.03 -4.53
CA GLU A 140 15.05 -9.16 -3.46
C GLU A 140 16.19 -8.15 -3.66
N ASN A 141 16.65 -7.97 -4.91
CA ASN A 141 17.67 -6.98 -5.27
C ASN A 141 17.15 -5.54 -5.14
N LEU A 142 15.92 -5.27 -5.62
CA LEU A 142 15.29 -3.95 -5.52
C LEU A 142 15.06 -3.51 -4.09
N LEU A 143 14.78 -4.43 -3.18
CA LEU A 143 14.33 -4.10 -1.83
C LEU A 143 15.35 -4.47 -0.75
N ASN A 144 16.50 -5.03 -1.13
CA ASN A 144 17.49 -5.62 -0.23
C ASN A 144 16.79 -6.45 0.88
N ALA A 145 16.04 -7.45 0.43
CA ALA A 145 15.11 -8.24 1.23
C ALA A 145 15.21 -9.74 0.88
N GLU A 146 14.60 -10.60 1.70
CA GLU A 146 14.51 -12.03 1.43
C GLU A 146 13.06 -12.53 1.49
N TYR A 147 12.56 -13.02 0.36
CA TYR A 147 11.20 -13.48 0.19
C TYR A 147 11.03 -14.95 0.56
N HIS A 148 9.94 -15.21 1.26
CA HIS A 148 9.58 -16.51 1.76
C HIS A 148 8.12 -16.82 1.45
N VAL A 149 7.83 -18.11 1.34
CA VAL A 149 6.46 -18.62 1.34
C VAL A 149 6.08 -18.97 2.77
N TYR A 150 4.97 -18.44 3.22
CA TYR A 150 4.36 -18.74 4.51
C TYR A 150 3.10 -19.57 4.31
N ASP A 151 2.91 -20.55 5.19
CA ASP A 151 1.74 -21.42 5.21
C ASP A 151 0.87 -21.07 6.42
N HIS A 152 -0.43 -20.90 6.18
CA HIS A 152 -1.42 -20.75 7.23
C HIS A 152 -2.04 -22.10 7.60
N GLU A 153 -2.47 -22.27 8.85
CA GLU A 153 -3.19 -23.46 9.32
C GLU A 153 -4.48 -23.78 8.53
N SER A 154 -5.03 -22.81 7.79
CA SER A 154 -6.18 -23.00 6.88
C SER A 154 -5.79 -23.61 5.53
N GLY A 155 -4.51 -23.80 5.26
CA GLY A 155 -3.96 -24.20 3.96
C GLY A 155 -3.75 -23.04 2.98
N THR A 156 -4.00 -21.80 3.40
CA THR A 156 -3.72 -20.60 2.60
C THR A 156 -2.21 -20.34 2.58
N LYS A 157 -1.66 -19.95 1.43
CA LYS A 157 -0.24 -19.58 1.29
C LYS A 157 -0.11 -18.07 1.13
N HIS A 158 0.99 -17.51 1.59
CA HIS A 158 1.31 -16.08 1.47
C HIS A 158 2.77 -15.89 1.11
N ILE A 159 3.08 -14.85 0.35
CA ILE A 159 4.45 -14.49 -0.04
C ILE A 159 4.78 -13.19 0.69
N ALA A 160 5.89 -13.19 1.42
CA ALA A 160 6.29 -12.06 2.25
C ALA A 160 7.79 -12.09 2.54
N CYS A 161 8.32 -10.98 3.05
CA CYS A 161 9.64 -10.88 3.67
C CYS A 161 9.49 -10.45 5.14
N ASP A 162 10.59 -10.50 5.91
CA ASP A 162 10.58 -10.01 7.31
C ASP A 162 10.92 -8.53 7.42
N SER A 163 11.76 -8.04 6.51
CA SER A 163 12.17 -6.64 6.44
C SER A 163 12.60 -6.31 5.01
N TYR A 164 12.55 -5.03 4.68
CA TYR A 164 13.13 -4.53 3.46
C TYR A 164 13.67 -3.12 3.63
N HIS A 165 14.54 -2.74 2.70
CA HIS A 165 15.26 -1.49 2.69
C HIS A 165 14.95 -0.75 1.40
N LEU A 166 15.12 0.56 1.44
CA LEU A 166 15.07 1.41 0.26
C LEU A 166 16.29 2.33 0.26
N PRO A 167 16.72 2.84 -0.90
CA PRO A 167 17.72 3.88 -0.92
C PRO A 167 17.22 5.12 -0.18
N GLU A 168 18.10 5.79 0.56
CA GLU A 168 17.74 6.86 1.49
C GLU A 168 16.93 8.00 0.85
N HIS A 169 17.24 8.34 -0.39
CA HIS A 169 16.53 9.38 -1.14
C HIS A 169 15.14 8.94 -1.64
N VAL A 170 14.84 7.64 -1.67
CA VAL A 170 13.56 7.08 -2.13
C VAL A 170 12.55 6.99 -0.98
N ILE A 171 13.03 6.78 0.25
CA ILE A 171 12.20 6.61 1.46
C ILE A 171 11.12 7.69 1.61
N PRO A 172 11.39 9.00 1.45
CA PRO A 172 10.37 10.03 1.62
C PRO A 172 9.24 10.00 0.58
N HIS A 173 9.39 9.21 -0.48
CA HIS A 173 8.47 9.14 -1.61
C HIS A 173 7.68 7.83 -1.67
N VAL A 174 7.98 6.89 -0.76
CA VAL A 174 7.35 5.57 -0.69
C VAL A 174 6.75 5.37 0.69
N ASP A 175 5.44 5.14 0.76
CA ASP A 175 4.79 4.80 2.03
C ASP A 175 5.09 3.34 2.39
N PHE A 176 4.81 2.43 1.46
CA PHE A 176 5.11 1.01 1.62
C PHE A 176 5.15 0.29 0.27
N VAL A 177 5.69 -0.93 0.28
CA VAL A 177 5.74 -1.83 -0.89
C VAL A 177 4.95 -3.10 -0.58
N THR A 178 4.24 -3.67 -1.54
CA THR A 178 3.53 -4.95 -1.39
C THR A 178 3.73 -5.86 -2.62
N PRO A 179 3.84 -7.18 -2.45
CA PRO A 179 3.85 -7.93 -1.18
C PRO A 179 5.18 -7.80 -0.42
N THR A 180 5.19 -7.50 0.88
CA THR A 180 6.42 -7.44 1.71
C THR A 180 6.16 -7.96 3.13
N ILE A 181 6.07 -7.08 4.13
CA ILE A 181 5.83 -7.42 5.53
C ILE A 181 4.34 -7.56 5.87
N HIS A 182 3.46 -7.19 4.94
CA HIS A 182 2.01 -7.21 5.09
C HIS A 182 1.45 -8.62 4.90
N PHE A 183 0.67 -9.13 5.86
CA PHE A 183 -0.08 -10.41 5.75
C PHE A 183 -1.56 -10.12 5.47
N ASP A 184 -1.87 -9.84 4.21
CA ASP A 184 -3.20 -9.47 3.70
C ASP A 184 -3.92 -10.62 2.99
N ALA A 185 -3.37 -11.84 3.07
CA ALA A 185 -3.99 -13.03 2.49
C ALA A 185 -5.40 -13.27 3.05
N LYS A 186 -6.39 -13.26 2.16
CA LYS A 186 -7.77 -13.61 2.51
C LYS A 186 -7.83 -15.07 2.92
N LEU A 187 -7.93 -15.30 4.22
CA LEU A 187 -8.04 -16.65 4.78
C LEU A 187 -9.35 -17.27 4.32
N ARG A 188 -9.26 -18.37 3.57
CA ARG A 188 -10.43 -19.22 3.35
C ARG A 188 -10.89 -19.73 4.70
N LYS A 189 -12.15 -19.47 5.05
CA LYS A 189 -12.77 -20.06 6.24
C LYS A 189 -12.58 -21.57 6.11
N ARG A 190 -11.84 -22.18 7.04
CA ARG A 190 -11.69 -23.64 7.13
C ARG A 190 -13.11 -24.21 7.04
N ARG A 191 -13.38 -25.07 6.05
CA ARG A 191 -14.61 -25.90 6.06
C ARG A 191 -14.57 -26.59 7.41
N GLN A 192 -15.42 -26.14 8.34
CA GLN A 192 -15.27 -26.43 9.74
C GLN A 192 -15.29 -27.95 9.92
N SER A 193 -14.23 -28.46 10.53
CA SER A 193 -14.38 -29.61 11.41
C SER A 193 -15.50 -29.25 12.39
N ILE A 194 -16.37 -30.22 12.63
CA ILE A 194 -17.42 -30.16 13.65
C ILE A 194 -16.74 -29.69 14.94
N ARG A 195 -16.98 -28.44 15.32
CA ARG A 195 -16.63 -27.88 16.63
C ARG A 195 -17.95 -27.45 17.24
N ASP A 196 -18.23 -27.97 18.43
CA ASP A 196 -19.43 -27.67 19.19
C ASP A 196 -19.65 -26.16 19.28
N PRO A 197 -20.88 -25.66 19.05
CA PRO A 197 -21.13 -24.24 18.91
C PRO A 197 -21.09 -23.56 20.28
N ILE A 198 -19.90 -23.14 20.71
CA ILE A 198 -19.77 -22.06 21.69
C ILE A 198 -20.11 -20.76 20.95
N SER A 199 -21.37 -20.38 21.10
CA SER A 199 -22.00 -19.09 20.81
C SER A 199 -21.08 -17.98 20.27
N GLN A 200 -20.95 -17.91 18.95
CA GLN A 200 -20.51 -16.70 18.24
C GLN A 200 -21.74 -15.84 17.91
N PRO A 201 -21.74 -14.52 18.18
CA PRO A 201 -22.80 -13.65 17.68
C PRO A 201 -22.68 -13.55 16.16
N GLY A 202 -23.74 -13.93 15.44
CA GLY A 202 -23.88 -13.67 14.00
C GLY A 202 -23.59 -14.82 13.03
N LYS A 203 -23.40 -16.08 13.49
CA LYS A 203 -23.28 -17.25 12.56
C LYS A 203 -24.15 -18.47 12.85
N SER A 204 -25.01 -18.43 13.85
CA SER A 204 -26.23 -19.24 13.77
C SER A 204 -27.29 -18.37 13.11
N GLY A 205 -28.26 -19.00 12.45
CA GLY A 205 -29.57 -18.38 12.41
C GLY A 205 -29.96 -17.88 13.81
N PRO A 206 -30.93 -16.97 13.88
CA PRO A 206 -31.44 -16.48 15.15
C PRO A 206 -31.55 -17.57 16.22
N LYS A 207 -31.15 -17.26 17.46
CA LYS A 207 -30.90 -18.22 18.55
C LYS A 207 -32.13 -19.07 18.87
N THR A 208 -32.40 -20.11 18.08
CA THR A 208 -33.58 -20.94 18.26
C THR A 208 -33.40 -21.84 19.48
N THR A 209 -34.20 -21.62 20.51
CA THR A 209 -34.41 -22.57 21.62
C THR A 209 -35.27 -23.77 21.21
N GLY A 210 -35.48 -24.03 19.91
CA GLY A 210 -36.35 -25.09 19.42
C GLY A 210 -36.40 -25.22 17.90
N LYS A 211 -37.40 -25.95 17.39
CA LYS A 211 -37.66 -26.13 15.95
C LYS A 211 -37.81 -24.76 15.27
N VAL A 212 -37.01 -24.49 14.24
CA VAL A 212 -37.19 -23.34 13.35
C VAL A 212 -38.57 -23.46 12.72
N GLN A 213 -39.52 -22.65 13.19
CA GLN A 213 -40.81 -22.53 12.55
C GLN A 213 -40.64 -21.53 11.39
N ASP A 214 -41.28 -21.77 10.24
CA ASP A 214 -41.28 -20.86 9.07
C ASP A 214 -42.09 -19.59 9.35
N ILE A 215 -41.68 -18.81 10.34
CA ILE A 215 -42.37 -17.61 10.81
C ILE A 215 -41.61 -16.37 10.35
N PHE A 216 -41.47 -16.23 9.04
CA PHE A 216 -40.76 -15.08 8.45
C PHE A 216 -41.57 -13.76 8.51
N HIS A 217 -42.84 -13.84 8.93
CA HIS A 217 -43.80 -12.73 8.83
C HIS A 217 -44.55 -12.39 10.13
N GLN A 218 -44.20 -12.98 11.27
CA GLN A 218 -44.86 -12.67 12.54
C GLN A 218 -43.87 -12.14 13.57
N LEU A 219 -44.37 -11.30 14.48
CA LEU A 219 -43.59 -10.69 15.55
C LEU A 219 -43.61 -11.49 16.86
N GLY A 220 -44.46 -12.52 16.94
CA GLY A 220 -44.74 -13.25 18.19
C GLY A 220 -43.53 -13.99 18.78
N ASN A 221 -42.57 -14.40 17.93
CA ASN A 221 -41.44 -15.23 18.34
C ASN A 221 -40.10 -14.49 18.18
N CYS A 222 -40.10 -13.16 18.24
CA CYS A 222 -38.87 -12.37 18.07
C CYS A 222 -37.86 -12.54 19.22
N ASP A 223 -38.33 -12.97 20.39
CA ASP A 223 -37.54 -13.35 21.56
C ASP A 223 -36.84 -14.72 21.37
N GLU A 224 -37.48 -15.64 20.67
CA GLU A 224 -36.91 -16.95 20.31
C GLU A 224 -36.07 -16.89 19.02
N GLN A 225 -36.49 -16.06 18.05
CA GLN A 225 -35.90 -16.03 16.73
C GLN A 225 -35.91 -14.62 16.09
N ILE A 226 -34.77 -13.92 16.09
CA ILE A 226 -34.59 -12.64 15.37
C ILE A 226 -34.66 -12.82 13.85
N THR A 227 -35.76 -12.42 13.25
CA THR A 227 -35.98 -12.37 11.79
C THR A 227 -35.89 -10.93 11.26
N PRO A 228 -35.84 -10.70 9.93
CA PRO A 228 -35.90 -9.36 9.37
C PRO A 228 -37.13 -8.55 9.81
N ILE A 229 -38.28 -9.19 10.07
CA ILE A 229 -39.47 -8.48 10.55
C ILE A 229 -39.33 -8.01 12.01
N CYS A 230 -38.64 -8.79 12.85
CA CYS A 230 -38.27 -8.37 14.21
C CYS A 230 -37.38 -7.13 14.19
N LEU A 231 -36.39 -7.09 13.30
CA LEU A 231 -35.51 -5.93 13.14
C LEU A 231 -36.28 -4.71 12.61
N ARG A 232 -37.23 -4.91 11.68
CA ARG A 232 -38.10 -3.81 11.22
C ARG A 232 -38.92 -3.22 12.35
N ALA A 233 -39.54 -4.05 13.18
CA ALA A 233 -40.32 -3.59 14.32
C ALA A 233 -39.43 -2.90 15.38
N LEU A 234 -38.28 -3.51 15.71
CA LEU A 234 -37.35 -2.99 16.73
C LEU A 234 -36.78 -1.61 16.35
N TYR A 235 -36.41 -1.43 15.07
CA TYR A 235 -35.81 -0.19 14.57
C TYR A 235 -36.82 0.76 13.91
N GLY A 236 -38.13 0.42 13.93
CA GLY A 236 -39.17 1.21 13.29
C GLY A 236 -38.95 1.41 11.77
N LEU A 237 -38.40 0.41 11.08
CA LEU A 237 -38.11 0.46 9.65
C LEU A 237 -39.37 0.16 8.84
N TRP A 238 -40.13 1.20 8.51
CA TRP A 238 -41.25 1.15 7.59
C TRP A 238 -40.74 1.50 6.18
N TYR A 239 -40.79 0.53 5.26
CA TYR A 239 -40.42 0.74 3.86
C TYR A 239 -41.61 0.44 2.97
N GLU A 240 -42.15 1.48 2.33
CA GLU A 240 -43.03 1.36 1.18
C GLU A 240 -42.16 1.45 -0.08
N PRO A 241 -42.09 0.39 -0.91
CA PRO A 241 -41.38 0.46 -2.18
C PRO A 241 -42.02 1.53 -3.06
N ILE A 242 -41.25 2.51 -3.50
CA ILE A 242 -41.69 3.46 -4.52
C ILE A 242 -41.62 2.71 -5.85
N ALA A 243 -42.78 2.54 -6.49
CA ALA A 243 -42.93 1.88 -7.79
C ALA A 243 -42.33 2.70 -8.94
#